data_AF-A0A395JGV1-F1
#
_entry.id   AF-A0A395JGV1-F1
#
_cell.length_a   1.000
_cell.length_b   1.000
_cell.length_c   1.000
_cell.angle_alpha   90.00
_cell.angle_beta   90.00
_cell.angle_gamma   90.00
#
_symmetry.space_group_name_H-M   'P 1'
#
loop_
_entity.id
_entity.type
_entity.pdbx_description
1 polymer ?
#
loop_
_entity_poly.entity_id
_entity_poly.type
_entity_poly.pdbx_seq_one_letter_code
_entity_poly.pdbx_strand_id
1 'polypeptide(L)'
;MKPGIHPLQSESFDLIEKLYSQLALPMTKAMIDVQRRYYPSIGSILKTLDYYSEHEIVIAFREEHNLLITKTLEELKKDESKANEDPADGVFGDMFADIFDHVNVAKILKTFSIQEIENVFSESLSKLSGVSLKVGIIQIQNFDDYCSGEVEVSLKVVEGEKKS
;
A
#
# COMPACT_ATOMS: atom_id res chain seq x y z
N MET A 1 3.97 -0.03 -30.12
CA MET A 1 3.44 0.34 -28.80
C MET A 1 1.92 0.29 -28.85
N LYS A 2 1.28 -0.43 -27.93
CA LYS A 2 -0.19 -0.39 -27.81
C LYS A 2 -0.58 0.95 -27.17
N PRO A 3 -1.61 1.65 -27.66
CA PRO A 3 -2.06 2.90 -27.05
C PRO A 3 -2.48 2.65 -25.60
N GLY A 4 -2.03 3.50 -24.67
CA GLY A 4 -2.38 3.43 -23.25
C GLY A 4 -1.48 2.57 -22.36
N ILE A 5 -0.42 1.95 -22.89
CA ILE A 5 0.54 1.19 -22.08
C ILE A 5 1.82 1.99 -21.90
N HIS A 6 2.21 2.22 -20.65
CA HIS A 6 3.44 2.92 -20.32
C HIS A 6 4.66 2.03 -20.68
N PRO A 7 5.75 2.58 -21.25
CA PRO A 7 6.91 1.78 -21.68
C PRO A 7 7.45 0.86 -20.59
N LEU A 8 7.56 1.34 -19.34
CA LEU A 8 8.00 0.53 -18.20
C LEU A 8 7.09 -0.69 -17.95
N GLN A 9 5.79 -0.60 -18.20
CA GLN A 9 4.86 -1.73 -18.07
C GLN A 9 5.10 -2.78 -19.15
N SER A 10 5.45 -2.35 -20.36
CA SER A 10 5.79 -3.25 -21.45
C SER A 10 7.10 -3.98 -21.17
N GLU A 11 8.17 -3.24 -20.82
CA GLU A 11 9.50 -3.82 -20.63
C GLU A 11 9.58 -4.71 -19.38
N SER A 12 8.86 -4.38 -18.31
CA SER A 12 8.90 -5.16 -17.07
C SER A 12 8.06 -6.44 -17.09
N PHE A 13 7.17 -6.62 -18.08
CA PHE A 13 6.23 -7.75 -18.11
C PHE A 13 6.97 -9.10 -18.10
N ASP A 14 7.95 -9.26 -19.00
CA ASP A 14 8.71 -10.51 -19.15
C ASP A 14 9.60 -10.78 -17.92
N LEU A 15 10.17 -9.74 -17.32
CA LEU A 15 10.93 -9.87 -16.08
C LEU A 15 10.02 -10.40 -14.96
N ILE A 16 8.86 -9.78 -14.78
CA ILE A 16 7.92 -10.11 -13.71
C ILE A 16 7.35 -11.52 -13.92
N GLU A 17 7.09 -11.92 -15.16
CA GLU A 17 6.68 -13.29 -15.49
C GLU A 17 7.77 -14.29 -15.08
N LYS A 18 9.05 -14.02 -15.35
CA LYS A 18 10.19 -14.89 -14.98
C LYS A 18 10.38 -15.01 -13.47
N LEU A 19 10.26 -13.91 -12.73
CA LEU A 19 10.42 -13.90 -11.27
C LEU A 19 9.46 -14.88 -10.58
N TYR A 20 8.22 -14.99 -11.08
CA TYR A 20 7.23 -15.96 -10.58
C TYR A 20 7.41 -17.35 -11.22
N SER A 21 7.41 -17.45 -12.55
CA SER A 21 7.26 -18.73 -13.25
C SER A 21 8.54 -19.57 -13.28
N GLN A 22 9.71 -18.94 -13.23
CA GLN A 22 11.00 -19.63 -13.33
C GLN A 22 11.73 -19.67 -11.99
N LEU A 23 11.67 -18.59 -11.21
CA LEU A 23 12.40 -18.47 -9.94
C LEU A 23 11.53 -18.78 -8.72
N ALA A 24 10.21 -18.95 -8.90
CA ALA A 24 9.25 -19.28 -7.84
C ALA A 24 9.38 -18.35 -6.60
N LEU A 25 9.69 -17.08 -6.83
CA LEU A 25 9.85 -16.10 -5.75
C LEU A 25 8.50 -15.76 -5.10
N PRO A 26 8.50 -15.25 -3.85
CA PRO A 26 7.28 -14.77 -3.20
C PRO A 26 6.45 -13.82 -4.09
N MET A 27 5.15 -14.10 -4.23
CA MET A 27 4.32 -13.33 -5.15
C MET A 27 4.17 -11.87 -4.71
N THR A 28 4.44 -10.95 -5.64
CA THR A 28 4.12 -9.52 -5.49
C THR A 28 2.85 -9.16 -6.28
N LYS A 29 2.28 -7.97 -6.02
CA LYS A 29 1.11 -7.46 -6.76
C LYS A 29 1.34 -7.48 -8.28
N ALA A 30 2.53 -7.08 -8.72
CA ALA A 30 2.86 -7.08 -10.13
C ALA A 30 2.91 -8.49 -10.73
N MET A 31 3.38 -9.48 -9.98
CA MET A 31 3.37 -10.89 -10.42
C MET A 31 1.95 -11.44 -10.56
N ILE A 32 1.06 -11.07 -9.65
CA ILE A 32 -0.36 -11.47 -9.70
C ILE A 32 -1.02 -10.86 -10.96
N ASP A 33 -0.77 -9.59 -11.23
CA ASP A 33 -1.30 -8.91 -12.42
C ASP A 33 -0.83 -9.59 -13.71
N VAL A 34 0.48 -9.90 -13.80
CA VAL A 34 1.04 -10.64 -14.94
C VAL A 34 0.46 -12.04 -15.07
N GLN A 35 0.27 -12.77 -13.96
CA GLN A 35 -0.34 -14.10 -13.96
C GLN A 35 -1.78 -14.06 -14.51
N ARG A 36 -2.51 -12.98 -14.23
CA ARG A 36 -3.85 -12.72 -14.76
C ARG A 36 -3.85 -12.13 -16.18
N ARG A 37 -2.68 -12.03 -16.82
CA ARG A 37 -2.47 -11.45 -18.16
C ARG A 37 -2.81 -9.95 -18.25
N TYR A 38 -2.65 -9.22 -17.14
CA TYR A 38 -2.78 -7.77 -17.08
C TYR A 38 -1.40 -7.09 -16.99
N TYR A 39 -1.30 -5.87 -17.52
CA TYR A 39 -0.12 -5.04 -17.31
C TYR A 39 -0.16 -4.46 -15.90
N PRO A 40 0.87 -4.68 -15.06
CA PRO A 40 0.90 -4.15 -13.71
C PRO A 40 0.95 -2.63 -13.69
N SER A 41 0.48 -2.00 -12.60
CA SER A 41 0.66 -0.56 -12.43
C SER A 41 2.14 -0.19 -12.25
N ILE A 42 2.52 1.02 -12.68
CA ILE A 42 3.89 1.54 -12.55
C ILE A 42 4.39 1.44 -11.11
N GLY A 43 3.56 1.84 -10.13
CA GLY A 43 3.91 1.73 -8.71
C GLY A 43 4.17 0.28 -8.27
N SER A 44 3.39 -0.68 -8.75
CA SER A 44 3.58 -2.10 -8.42
C SER A 44 4.85 -2.68 -9.05
N ILE A 45 5.21 -2.23 -10.25
CA ILE A 45 6.47 -2.61 -10.92
C ILE A 45 7.64 -2.10 -10.10
N LEU A 46 7.67 -0.80 -9.80
CA LEU A 46 8.77 -0.18 -9.05
C LEU A 46 8.94 -0.82 -7.67
N LYS A 47 7.84 -1.09 -6.94
CA LYS A 47 7.88 -1.83 -5.66
C LYS A 47 8.45 -3.24 -5.82
N THR A 48 8.08 -3.97 -6.89
CA THR A 48 8.61 -5.32 -7.16
C THR A 48 10.10 -5.29 -7.46
N LEU A 49 10.55 -4.32 -8.26
CA LEU A 49 11.97 -4.11 -8.55
C LEU A 49 12.77 -3.75 -7.29
N ASP A 50 12.16 -3.10 -6.31
CA ASP A 50 12.80 -2.72 -5.04
C ASP A 50 12.87 -3.89 -4.06
N TYR A 51 11.77 -4.62 -3.94
CA TYR A 51 11.68 -5.82 -3.11
C TYR A 51 12.71 -6.89 -3.50
N TYR A 52 13.01 -7.00 -4.81
CA TYR A 52 14.02 -7.92 -5.35
C TYR A 52 15.30 -7.21 -5.80
N SER A 53 15.64 -6.08 -5.19
CA SER A 53 16.79 -5.25 -5.59
C SER A 53 18.14 -5.97 -5.57
N GLU A 54 18.29 -7.02 -4.75
CA GLU A 54 19.51 -7.82 -4.66
C GLU A 54 19.54 -9.02 -5.63
N HIS A 55 18.45 -9.25 -6.38
CA HIS A 55 18.36 -10.39 -7.27
C HIS A 55 19.01 -10.09 -8.63
N GLU A 56 19.89 -10.96 -9.12
CA GLU A 56 20.73 -10.71 -10.32
C GLU A 56 19.94 -10.25 -11.55
N ILE A 57 18.82 -10.90 -11.86
CA ILE A 57 18.01 -10.53 -13.03
C ILE A 57 17.31 -9.17 -12.88
N VAL A 58 17.04 -8.74 -11.64
CA VAL A 58 16.45 -7.42 -11.35
C VAL A 58 17.53 -6.35 -11.39
N ILE A 59 18.73 -6.64 -10.92
CA ILE A 59 19.91 -5.77 -11.06
C ILE A 59 20.17 -5.52 -12.56
N ALA A 60 20.29 -6.59 -13.35
CA ALA A 60 20.53 -6.49 -14.78
C ALA A 60 19.43 -5.66 -15.50
N PHE A 61 18.16 -5.90 -15.16
CA PHE A 61 17.06 -5.12 -15.70
C PHE A 61 17.14 -3.63 -15.33
N ARG A 62 17.46 -3.33 -14.06
CA ARG A 62 17.61 -1.94 -13.57
C ARG A 62 18.77 -1.22 -14.23
N GLU A 63 19.87 -1.90 -14.52
CA GLU A 63 21.01 -1.33 -15.24
C GLU A 63 20.66 -1.05 -16.70
N GLU A 64 20.03 -2.01 -17.38
CA GLU A 64 19.60 -1.88 -18.78
C GLU A 64 18.56 -0.76 -18.96
N HIS A 65 17.62 -0.63 -18.03
CA HIS A 65 16.48 0.28 -18.12
C HIS A 65 16.57 1.49 -17.17
N ASN A 66 17.77 1.82 -16.67
CA ASN A 66 17.97 2.86 -15.66
C ASN A 66 17.35 4.21 -16.05
N LEU A 67 17.59 4.64 -17.29
CA LEU A 67 17.08 5.91 -17.82
C LEU A 67 15.55 5.95 -17.82
N LEU A 68 14.90 4.85 -18.18
CA LEU A 68 13.45 4.74 -18.20
C LEU A 68 12.88 4.80 -16.78
N ILE A 69 13.45 4.01 -15.87
CA ILE A 69 13.03 3.97 -14.46
C ILE A 69 13.16 5.36 -13.82
N THR A 70 14.30 6.03 -14.03
CA THR A 70 14.56 7.36 -13.48
C THR A 70 13.57 8.39 -14.04
N LYS A 71 13.33 8.39 -15.35
CA LYS A 71 12.36 9.29 -15.97
C LYS A 71 10.94 9.07 -15.43
N THR A 72 10.53 7.82 -15.26
CA THR A 72 9.22 7.49 -14.68
C THR A 72 9.10 7.93 -13.23
N LEU A 73 10.17 7.79 -12.43
CA LEU A 73 10.19 8.32 -11.06
C LEU A 73 10.09 9.85 -11.01
N GLU A 74 10.71 10.55 -11.95
CA GLU A 74 10.60 12.01 -12.06
C GLU A 74 9.20 12.47 -12.49
N GLU A 75 8.56 11.73 -13.40
CA GLU A 75 7.18 12.00 -13.83
C GLU A 75 6.20 11.85 -12.66
N LEU A 76 6.32 10.77 -11.88
CA LEU A 76 5.50 10.56 -10.68
C LEU A 76 5.64 11.68 -9.65
N LYS A 77 6.88 12.14 -9.39
CA LYS A 77 7.13 13.27 -8.48
C LYS A 77 6.52 14.58 -8.97
N LYS A 78 6.50 14.82 -10.28
CA LYS A 78 5.92 16.04 -10.88
C LYS A 78 4.40 16.03 -10.79
N ASP A 79 3.77 14.87 -10.86
CA ASP A 79 2.32 14.74 -10.71
C ASP A 79 1.89 14.96 -9.26
N GLU A 80 2.65 14.46 -8.27
CA GLU A 80 2.46 14.78 -6.84
C GLU A 80 2.65 16.28 -6.54
N SER A 81 3.54 16.96 -7.26
CA SER A 81 3.80 18.39 -7.08
C SER A 81 2.65 19.27 -7.60
N LYS A 82 1.88 18.80 -8.59
CA LYS A 82 0.73 19.53 -9.16
C LYS A 82 -0.58 19.30 -8.40
N ALA A 83 -0.68 18.23 -7.62
CA ALA A 83 -1.83 17.95 -6.77
C ALA A 83 -1.87 18.80 -5.48
N ASN A 84 -0.85 19.63 -5.22
CA ASN A 84 -0.69 20.40 -3.99
C ASN A 84 -1.16 21.88 -4.05
N GLU A 85 -1.93 22.28 -5.06
CA GLU A 85 -2.51 23.64 -5.15
C GLU A 85 -4.00 23.75 -4.76
N ASP A 86 -4.60 22.69 -4.19
CA ASP A 86 -5.95 22.77 -3.59
C ASP A 86 -5.87 22.30 -2.12
N PRO A 87 -6.08 23.19 -1.12
CA PRO A 87 -5.96 22.84 0.29
C PRO A 87 -7.27 22.19 0.75
N ALA A 88 -7.44 20.91 0.43
CA ALA A 88 -8.38 20.05 1.11
C ALA A 88 -7.64 18.77 1.54
N ASP A 89 -7.38 18.70 2.84
CA ASP A 89 -6.78 17.58 3.58
C ASP A 89 -7.19 16.20 3.03
N GLY A 90 -6.27 15.57 2.30
CA GLY A 90 -6.44 14.23 1.75
C GLY A 90 -5.19 13.35 1.87
N VAL A 91 -4.23 13.70 2.75
CA VAL A 91 -2.94 12.98 2.89
C VAL A 91 -3.11 11.59 3.52
N PHE A 92 -4.29 11.28 4.08
CA PHE A 92 -4.59 9.97 4.67
C PHE A 92 -5.50 9.07 3.79
N GLY A 93 -6.07 9.57 2.69
CA GLY A 93 -7.05 8.82 1.89
C GLY A 93 -6.42 7.75 1.00
N ASP A 94 -5.44 8.14 0.18
CA ASP A 94 -4.88 7.24 -0.85
C ASP A 94 -3.75 6.35 -0.32
N MET A 95 -3.02 6.78 0.71
CA MET A 95 -1.95 5.97 1.29
C MET A 95 -2.51 4.76 2.05
N PHE A 96 -3.73 4.87 2.59
CA PHE A 96 -4.40 3.79 3.31
C PHE A 96 -5.29 2.93 2.43
N ALA A 97 -5.94 3.49 1.39
CA ALA A 97 -6.72 2.70 0.44
C ALA A 97 -5.87 1.58 -0.22
N ASP A 98 -4.62 1.88 -0.57
CA ASP A 98 -3.68 0.91 -1.15
C ASP A 98 -3.11 -0.10 -0.13
N ILE A 99 -3.18 0.19 1.18
CA ILE A 99 -2.80 -0.73 2.26
C ILE A 99 -3.97 -1.69 2.56
N PHE A 100 -5.21 -1.23 2.52
CA PHE A 100 -6.38 -2.03 2.89
C PHE A 100 -6.82 -3.01 1.79
N ASP A 101 -6.47 -2.78 0.52
CA ASP A 101 -6.93 -3.66 -0.57
C ASP A 101 -6.26 -5.05 -0.57
N HIS A 102 -5.02 -5.19 -0.08
CA HIS A 102 -4.26 -6.46 -0.14
C HIS A 102 -3.54 -6.85 1.16
N VAL A 103 -3.66 -6.07 2.23
CA VAL A 103 -3.19 -6.53 3.53
C VAL A 103 -4.30 -7.32 4.18
N ASN A 104 -3.99 -8.55 4.61
CA ASN A 104 -4.75 -9.20 5.66
C ASN A 104 -4.67 -8.29 6.90
N VAL A 105 -5.65 -7.40 7.06
CA VAL A 105 -5.73 -6.37 8.11
C VAL A 105 -5.60 -7.02 9.49
N ALA A 106 -6.12 -8.24 9.64
CA ALA A 106 -5.96 -9.03 10.86
C ALA A 106 -4.50 -9.44 11.14
N LYS A 107 -3.64 -9.65 10.13
CA LYS A 107 -2.20 -9.86 10.32
C LYS A 107 -1.47 -8.59 10.75
N ILE A 108 -1.81 -7.43 10.21
CA ILE A 108 -1.23 -6.15 10.65
C ILE A 108 -1.69 -5.79 12.07
N LEU A 109 -2.97 -5.95 12.38
CA LEU A 109 -3.47 -5.71 13.73
C LEU A 109 -2.87 -6.68 14.76
N LYS A 110 -2.38 -7.86 14.33
CA LYS A 110 -1.60 -8.78 15.18
C LYS A 110 -0.13 -8.37 15.36
N THR A 111 0.42 -7.50 14.50
CA THR A 111 1.79 -7.00 14.67
C THR A 111 1.90 -5.84 15.65
N PHE A 112 0.80 -5.16 15.93
CA PHE A 112 0.73 -4.08 16.91
C PHE A 112 0.06 -4.58 18.19
N SER A 113 0.48 -4.04 19.33
CA SER A 113 -0.20 -4.30 20.59
C SER A 113 -1.56 -3.59 20.61
N ILE A 114 -2.53 -4.16 21.33
CA ILE A 114 -3.87 -3.57 21.49
C ILE A 114 -3.77 -2.13 22.03
N GLN A 115 -2.82 -1.88 22.94
CA GLN A 115 -2.58 -0.55 23.51
C GLN A 115 -2.11 0.47 22.46
N GLU A 116 -1.26 0.07 21.51
CA GLU A 116 -0.83 0.96 20.42
C GLU A 116 -1.99 1.33 19.52
N ILE A 117 -2.84 0.35 19.20
CA ILE A 117 -4.03 0.57 18.37
C ILE A 117 -5.00 1.51 19.11
N GLU A 118 -5.28 1.26 20.39
CA GLU A 118 -6.09 2.13 21.24
C GLU A 118 -5.57 3.56 21.30
N ASN A 119 -4.26 3.75 21.43
CA ASN A 119 -3.64 5.07 21.49
C ASN A 119 -3.81 5.84 20.17
N VAL A 120 -3.60 5.19 19.02
CA VAL A 120 -3.75 5.81 17.70
C VAL A 120 -5.21 6.20 17.43
N PHE A 121 -6.17 5.32 17.77
CA PHE A 121 -7.59 5.64 17.65
C PHE A 121 -8.01 6.75 18.61
N SER A 122 -7.52 6.73 19.85
CA SER A 122 -7.76 7.79 20.85
C SER A 122 -7.27 9.14 20.34
N GLU A 123 -6.06 9.19 19.79
CA GLU A 123 -5.47 10.43 19.27
C GLU A 123 -6.24 10.95 18.05
N SER A 124 -6.58 10.07 17.12
CA SER A 124 -7.30 10.43 15.88
C SER A 124 -8.72 10.92 16.18
N LEU A 125 -9.46 10.20 17.03
CA LEU A 125 -10.81 10.59 17.42
C LEU A 125 -10.81 11.84 18.32
N SER A 126 -9.77 12.03 19.14
CA SER A 126 -9.62 13.26 19.92
C SER A 126 -9.37 14.48 19.03
N LYS A 127 -8.54 14.32 17.99
CA LYS A 127 -8.28 15.37 16.99
C LYS A 127 -9.54 15.73 16.21
N LEU A 128 -10.30 14.73 15.77
CA LEU A 128 -11.55 14.93 15.01
C LEU A 128 -12.66 15.57 15.85
N SER A 129 -12.77 15.21 17.13
CA SER A 129 -13.83 15.69 18.01
C SER A 129 -13.48 16.98 18.75
N GLY A 130 -12.20 17.37 18.81
CA GLY A 130 -11.70 18.48 19.62
C GLY A 130 -11.77 18.23 21.14
N VAL A 131 -12.09 17.00 21.55
CA VAL A 131 -12.26 16.57 22.94
C VAL A 131 -11.22 15.49 23.22
N SER A 132 -10.66 15.43 24.42
CA SER A 132 -9.73 14.35 24.78
C SER A 132 -10.53 13.07 25.00
N LEU A 133 -10.52 12.20 24.00
CA LEU A 133 -11.22 10.91 23.99
C LEU A 133 -10.21 9.78 24.20
N LYS A 134 -10.49 8.94 25.20
CA LYS A 134 -9.78 7.68 25.38
C LYS A 134 -10.63 6.53 24.87
N VAL A 135 -10.06 5.73 23.97
CA VAL A 135 -10.74 4.65 23.26
C VAL A 135 -10.16 3.33 23.73
N GLY A 136 -11.05 2.43 24.17
CA GLY A 136 -10.71 1.04 24.48
C GLY A 136 -11.29 0.11 23.42
N ILE A 137 -10.52 -0.90 23.03
CA ILE A 137 -10.98 -1.95 22.12
C ILE A 137 -11.59 -3.07 22.96
N ILE A 138 -12.90 -3.27 22.81
CA ILE A 138 -13.60 -4.32 23.56
C ILE A 138 -13.37 -5.68 22.90
N GLN A 139 -13.44 -5.71 21.57
CA GLN A 139 -13.36 -6.95 20.80
C GLN A 139 -12.87 -6.65 19.38
N ILE A 140 -12.00 -7.54 18.90
CA ILE A 140 -11.58 -7.61 17.51
C ILE A 140 -12.11 -8.96 16.99
N GLN A 141 -13.06 -8.94 16.06
CA GLN A 141 -13.54 -10.14 15.38
C GLN A 141 -12.88 -10.21 14.00
N ASN A 142 -12.30 -11.38 13.71
CA ASN A 142 -11.70 -11.66 12.41
C ASN A 142 -12.63 -12.60 11.66
N PHE A 143 -13.17 -12.14 10.54
CA PHE A 143 -13.92 -13.00 9.64
C PHE A 143 -12.90 -13.65 8.68
N ASP A 144 -12.51 -14.89 8.96
CA ASP A 144 -11.60 -15.68 8.10
C ASP A 144 -12.32 -16.19 6.84
N ASP A 145 -12.96 -15.29 6.09
CA ASP A 145 -13.45 -15.61 4.75
C ASP A 145 -12.35 -15.30 3.73
N TYR A 146 -11.99 -16.33 2.96
CA TYR A 146 -10.85 -16.41 2.03
C TYR A 146 -10.81 -15.33 0.93
N CYS A 147 -11.75 -14.38 0.90
CA CYS A 147 -11.87 -13.35 -0.14
C CYS A 147 -12.12 -11.92 0.38
N SER A 148 -12.35 -11.70 1.68
CA SER A 148 -12.45 -10.34 2.24
C SER A 148 -11.78 -10.28 3.62
N GLY A 149 -10.75 -9.45 3.74
CA GLY A 149 -10.04 -9.21 4.99
C GLY A 149 -10.81 -8.27 5.91
N GLU A 150 -12.07 -8.59 6.19
CA GLU A 150 -12.94 -7.76 7.03
C GLU A 150 -12.63 -7.99 8.51
N VAL A 151 -12.28 -6.90 9.20
CA VAL A 151 -12.06 -6.90 10.65
C VAL A 151 -13.07 -5.96 11.28
N GLU A 152 -13.91 -6.50 12.15
CA GLU A 152 -14.83 -5.70 12.94
C GLU A 152 -14.16 -5.30 14.26
N VAL A 153 -14.07 -4.00 14.50
CA VAL A 153 -13.52 -3.43 15.74
C VAL A 153 -14.62 -2.72 16.52
N SER A 154 -14.96 -3.26 17.68
CA SER A 154 -15.89 -2.64 18.61
C SER A 154 -15.15 -1.72 19.59
N LEU A 155 -15.37 -0.41 19.45
CA LEU A 155 -14.74 0.63 20.26
C LEU A 155 -15.67 1.10 21.39
N LYS A 156 -15.11 1.38 22.56
CA LYS A 156 -15.80 2.10 23.64
C LYS A 156 -15.02 3.34 24.03
N VAL A 157 -15.72 4.46 24.13
CA VAL A 157 -15.18 5.68 24.74
C VAL A 157 -15.17 5.47 26.25
N VAL A 158 -13.97 5.52 26.83
CA VAL A 158 -13.73 5.27 28.25
C VAL A 158 -13.77 6.59 29.04
N GLU A 159 -13.34 7.70 28.42
CA GLU A 159 -13.31 9.01 29.06
C GLU A 159 -13.31 10.11 28.00
N GLY A 160 -14.06 11.18 28.24
CA GLY A 160 -14.18 12.33 27.35
C GLY A 160 -14.09 13.63 28.14
N GLU A 161 -12.91 14.25 28.15
CA GLU A 161 -12.73 15.56 28.80
C GLU A 161 -12.74 16.67 27.76
N LYS A 162 -13.67 17.60 27.94
CA LYS A 162 -13.79 18.80 27.11
C LYS A 162 -12.61 19.71 27.49
N LYS A 163 -11.66 19.91 26.57
CA LYS A 163 -10.63 20.94 26.76
C LYS A 163 -11.33 22.29 26.76
N SER A 164 -11.43 22.89 27.94
CA SER A 164 -12.01 24.21 28.19
C SER A 164 -10.99 25.32 28.02
#